data_AF-A0A2E9GFU4-F1
#
_entry.id   AF-A0A2E9GFU4-F1
#
_cell.length_a   1.000
_cell.length_b   1.000
_cell.length_c   1.000
_cell.angle_alpha   90.00
_cell.angle_beta   90.00
_cell.angle_gamma   90.00
#
_symmetry.space_group_name_H-M   'P 1'
#
loop_
_entity.id
_entity.type
_entity.pdbx_description
1 polymer ?
#
loop_
_entity_poly.entity_id
_entity_poly.type
_entity_poly.pdbx_seq_one_letter_code
_entity_poly.pdbx_strand_id
1 'polypeptide(L)'
;MKDYLFKFTFIMIIIFLSYPSLSKDIVKVKKVHPPKCLLLKETNGLLCPRIMEVDVTIRGEKEKHLVRCTLFSEEEEILAFGEAFIIKPEGKLFLTLRTRTRIHGLTLIAGAKCSSDPY
;
A
#
# COMPACT_ATOMS: atom_id res chain seq x y z
N MET A 1 47.27 -19.52 22.18
CA MET A 1 46.98 -18.46 21.18
C MET A 1 45.86 -18.87 20.19
N LYS A 2 45.84 -20.11 19.70
CA LYS A 2 44.77 -20.65 18.82
C LYS A 2 43.36 -20.64 19.44
N ASP A 3 43.22 -20.94 20.74
CA ASP A 3 41.89 -21.00 21.38
C ASP A 3 41.21 -19.63 21.51
N TYR A 4 41.99 -18.57 21.70
CA TYR A 4 41.47 -17.20 21.73
C TYR A 4 41.00 -16.75 20.35
N LEU A 5 41.71 -17.16 19.29
CA LEU A 5 41.31 -16.89 17.92
C LEU A 5 39.98 -17.58 17.59
N PHE A 6 39.79 -18.82 18.04
CA PHE A 6 38.56 -19.59 17.85
C PHE A 6 37.38 -19.00 18.63
N LYS A 7 37.59 -18.53 19.86
CA LYS A 7 36.55 -17.83 20.63
C LYS A 7 36.17 -16.50 19.97
N PHE A 8 37.14 -15.76 19.45
CA PHE A 8 36.90 -14.48 18.79
C PHE A 8 36.08 -14.64 17.51
N THR A 9 36.38 -15.65 16.68
CA THR A 9 35.58 -15.94 15.48
C THR A 9 34.16 -16.39 15.83
N PHE A 10 34.00 -17.18 16.89
CA PHE A 10 32.68 -17.62 17.35
C PHE A 10 31.81 -16.46 17.83
N ILE A 11 32.39 -15.50 18.57
CA ILE A 11 31.70 -14.29 19.03
C ILE A 11 31.27 -13.44 17.83
N MET A 12 32.13 -13.27 16.82
CA MET A 12 31.77 -12.50 15.62
C MET A 12 30.63 -13.14 14.82
N ILE A 13 30.54 -14.47 14.77
CA ILE A 13 29.44 -15.20 14.12
C ILE A 13 28.12 -14.99 14.88
N ILE A 14 28.15 -15.05 16.21
CA ILE A 14 26.95 -14.79 17.04
C ILE A 14 26.46 -13.35 16.85
N ILE A 15 27.38 -12.39 16.81
CA ILE A 15 27.04 -10.97 16.54
C ILE A 15 26.42 -10.84 15.14
N PHE A 16 26.99 -11.50 14.14
CA PHE A 16 26.45 -11.46 12.77
C PHE A 16 25.05 -12.08 12.66
N LEU A 17 24.79 -13.18 13.38
CA LEU A 17 23.48 -13.84 13.43
C LEU A 17 22.42 -13.08 14.24
N SER A 18 22.85 -12.20 15.14
CA SER A 18 21.95 -11.40 15.97
C SER A 18 21.55 -10.07 15.34
N TYR A 19 22.09 -9.72 14.18
CA TYR A 19 21.51 -8.64 13.37
C TYR A 19 20.19 -9.15 12.78
N PRO A 20 19.03 -8.65 13.23
CA PRO A 20 17.79 -8.97 12.56
C PRO A 20 17.95 -8.53 11.11
N SER A 21 17.70 -9.46 10.18
CA SER A 21 17.56 -9.10 8.78
C SER A 21 16.51 -8.00 8.71
N LEU A 22 16.90 -6.80 8.26
CA LEU A 22 16.02 -5.64 8.10
C LEU A 22 14.99 -5.97 7.01
N SER A 23 13.98 -6.78 7.34
CA SER A 23 12.91 -7.11 6.44
C SER A 23 12.05 -5.85 6.33
N LYS A 24 12.24 -5.09 5.25
CA LYS A 24 11.29 -4.02 4.91
C LYS A 24 9.93 -4.67 4.71
N ASP A 25 8.94 -4.24 5.48
CA ASP A 25 7.57 -4.69 5.27
C ASP A 25 7.12 -4.29 3.86
N ILE A 26 6.63 -5.27 3.10
CA ILE A 26 6.27 -5.10 1.69
C ILE A 26 4.76 -5.01 1.59
N VAL A 27 4.25 -3.90 1.07
CA VAL A 27 2.85 -3.75 0.67
C VAL A 27 2.73 -3.89 -0.84
N LYS A 28 1.78 -4.72 -1.27
CA LYS A 28 1.43 -4.92 -2.68
C LYS A 28 -0.03 -4.59 -2.90
N VAL A 29 -0.30 -3.88 -3.98
CA VAL A 29 -1.67 -3.64 -4.44
C VAL A 29 -2.17 -4.90 -5.14
N LYS A 30 -3.31 -5.43 -4.69
CA LYS A 30 -3.97 -6.60 -5.27
C LYS A 30 -4.97 -6.18 -6.33
N LYS A 31 -5.80 -5.18 -6.03
CA LYS A 31 -6.85 -4.70 -6.93
C LYS A 31 -7.24 -3.26 -6.60
N VAL A 32 -7.53 -2.48 -7.65
CA VAL A 32 -8.15 -1.16 -7.55
C VAL A 32 -9.58 -1.28 -8.05
N HIS A 33 -10.54 -0.78 -7.26
CA HIS A 33 -11.95 -0.75 -7.61
C HIS A 33 -12.38 0.69 -7.92
N PRO A 34 -12.96 0.94 -9.12
CA PRO A 34 -13.46 2.26 -9.48
C PRO A 34 -14.65 2.69 -8.60
N PRO A 35 -14.95 3.99 -8.55
CA PRO A 35 -16.09 4.48 -7.78
C PRO A 35 -17.40 3.92 -8.35
N LYS A 36 -18.26 3.39 -7.48
CA LYS A 36 -19.57 2.87 -7.88
C LYS A 36 -20.54 4.04 -8.11
N CYS A 37 -20.84 4.35 -9.36
CA CYS A 37 -21.82 5.37 -9.70
C CYS A 37 -23.25 4.82 -9.57
N LEU A 38 -24.15 5.60 -8.96
CA LEU A 38 -25.58 5.31 -8.87
C LEU A 38 -26.36 6.13 -9.89
N LEU A 39 -27.30 5.51 -10.61
CA LEU A 39 -28.23 6.20 -11.50
C LEU A 39 -29.42 6.74 -10.69
N LEU A 40 -29.62 8.05 -10.72
CA LEU A 40 -30.77 8.72 -10.10
C LEU A 40 -31.96 8.66 -11.07
N LYS A 41 -32.97 7.85 -10.73
CA LYS A 41 -34.15 7.62 -11.58
C LYS A 41 -34.97 8.88 -11.88
N GLU A 42 -34.95 9.86 -10.98
CA GLU A 42 -35.74 11.10 -11.09
C GLU A 42 -35.12 12.13 -12.03
N THR A 43 -33.79 12.17 -12.14
CA THR A 43 -33.05 13.19 -12.89
C THR A 43 -32.30 12.63 -14.09
N ASN A 44 -32.29 11.30 -14.28
CA ASN A 44 -31.39 10.58 -15.20
C ASN A 44 -29.91 10.95 -15.03
N GLY A 45 -29.54 11.48 -13.87
CA GLY A 45 -28.18 11.85 -13.52
C GLY A 45 -27.41 10.69 -12.90
N LEU A 46 -26.09 10.68 -13.07
CA LEU A 46 -25.19 9.75 -12.39
C LEU A 46 -24.60 10.41 -11.14
N LEU A 47 -24.83 9.79 -9.98
CA LEU A 47 -24.18 10.14 -8.71
C LEU A 47 -22.95 9.25 -8.53
N CYS A 48 -21.77 9.77 -8.82
CA CYS A 48 -20.51 9.06 -8.61
C CYS A 48 -19.83 9.56 -7.31
N PRO A 49 -19.64 8.70 -6.29
CA PRO A 49 -18.90 9.07 -5.10
C PRO A 49 -17.45 9.37 -5.45
N ARG A 50 -16.81 10.26 -4.69
CA ARG A 50 -15.39 10.60 -4.88
C ARG A 50 -14.42 9.63 -4.21
N ILE A 51 -14.86 8.39 -4.00
CA ILE A 51 -14.13 7.40 -3.21
C ILE A 51 -13.88 6.18 -4.09
N MET A 52 -12.63 5.73 -4.12
CA MET A 52 -12.20 4.48 -4.73
C MET A 52 -11.74 3.51 -3.65
N GLU A 53 -11.78 2.21 -3.94
CA GLU A 53 -11.32 1.18 -3.01
C GLU A 53 -10.07 0.50 -3.56
N VAL A 54 -9.09 0.23 -2.70
CA VAL A 54 -7.88 -0.50 -3.05
C VAL A 54 -7.69 -1.65 -2.08
N ASP A 55 -7.59 -2.86 -2.63
CA ASP A 55 -7.22 -4.05 -1.88
C ASP A 55 -5.69 -4.15 -1.85
N VAL A 56 -5.13 -4.32 -0.66
CA VAL A 56 -3.68 -4.47 -0.46
C VAL A 56 -3.35 -5.73 0.32
N THR A 57 -2.17 -6.27 0.07
CA THR A 57 -1.57 -7.37 0.83
C THR A 57 -0.31 -6.87 1.50
N ILE A 58 -0.15 -7.17 2.79
CA ILE A 58 0.99 -6.75 3.61
C ILE A 58 1.78 -7.99 4.01
N ARG A 59 3.10 -7.95 3.79
CA ARG A 59 4.04 -8.95 4.29
C ARG A 59 5.03 -8.27 5.23
N GLY A 60 5.18 -8.81 6.42
CA GLY A 60 5.98 -8.18 7.45
C GLY A 60 5.92 -8.88 8.80
N GLU A 61 6.86 -8.54 9.69
CA GLU A 61 6.89 -9.09 11.04
C GLU A 61 5.75 -8.54 11.89
N LYS A 62 5.56 -7.21 11.90
CA LYS A 62 4.49 -6.57 12.66
C LYS A 62 3.10 -6.87 12.10
N GLU A 63 2.11 -6.90 12.98
CA GLU A 63 0.73 -7.22 12.62
C GLU A 63 -0.03 -6.02 12.02
N LYS A 64 0.18 -4.82 12.59
CA LYS A 64 -0.53 -3.61 12.21
C LYS A 64 0.40 -2.64 11.47
N HIS A 65 -0.12 -2.06 10.40
CA HIS A 65 0.62 -1.17 9.51
C HIS A 65 -0.20 0.07 9.20
N LEU A 66 0.43 1.24 9.17
CA LEU A 66 -0.12 2.42 8.53
C LEU A 66 0.20 2.34 7.05
N VAL A 67 -0.81 2.08 6.23
CA VAL A 67 -0.67 2.01 4.77
C VAL A 67 -1.12 3.32 4.16
N ARG A 68 -0.28 3.87 3.29
CA ARG A 68 -0.57 5.06 2.49
C ARG A 68 -0.50 4.69 1.03
N CYS A 69 -1.53 5.03 0.26
CA CYS A 69 -1.52 4.77 -1.17
C CYS A 69 -1.89 6.03 -1.96
N THR A 70 -1.22 6.18 -3.10
CA THR A 70 -1.51 7.21 -4.09
C THR A 70 -1.72 6.55 -5.44
N LEU A 71 -2.79 6.96 -6.12
CA LEU A 71 -3.12 6.54 -7.48
C LEU A 71 -2.67 7.64 -8.45
N PHE A 72 -1.96 7.24 -9.50
CA PHE A 72 -1.42 8.14 -10.53
C PHE A 72 -2.00 7.79 -11.89
N SER A 73 -2.14 8.79 -12.77
CA SER A 73 -2.38 8.56 -14.21
C SER A 73 -1.10 8.12 -14.91
N GLU A 74 -1.19 7.73 -16.18
CA GLU A 74 -0.02 7.48 -17.04
C GLU A 74 0.88 8.73 -17.17
N GLU A 75 0.29 9.92 -17.10
CA GLU A 75 0.99 11.21 -17.12
C GLU A 75 1.56 11.60 -15.75
N GLU A 76 1.62 10.65 -14.81
CA GLU A 76 2.10 10.81 -13.44
C GLU A 76 1.30 11.81 -12.59
N GLU A 77 0.08 12.18 -13.02
CA GLU A 77 -0.79 13.05 -12.25
C GLU A 77 -1.44 12.31 -11.08
N ILE A 78 -1.49 12.94 -9.89
CA ILE A 78 -2.14 12.35 -8.71
C ILE A 78 -3.66 12.38 -8.88
N LEU A 79 -4.26 11.21 -9.08
CA LEU A 79 -5.70 11.02 -9.24
C LEU A 79 -6.42 10.85 -7.90
N ALA A 80 -5.85 10.06 -6.99
CA ALA A 80 -6.46 9.75 -5.70
C ALA A 80 -5.40 9.47 -4.63
N PHE A 81 -5.73 9.73 -3.37
CA PHE A 81 -4.84 9.42 -2.24
C PHE A 81 -5.64 9.05 -0.99
N GLY A 82 -5.01 8.32 -0.07
CA GLY A 82 -5.61 7.93 1.19
C GLY A 82 -4.64 7.15 2.06
N GLU A 83 -4.97 7.07 3.35
CA GLU A 83 -4.21 6.32 4.33
C GLU A 83 -5.16 5.60 5.30
N ALA A 84 -4.75 4.43 5.78
CA ALA A 84 -5.48 3.69 6.80
C ALA A 84 -4.57 2.74 7.57
N PHE A 85 -4.96 2.45 8.81
CA PHE A 85 -4.38 1.35 9.56
C PHE A 85 -4.95 0.02 9.07
N ILE A 86 -4.07 -0.91 8.69
CA ILE A 86 -4.43 -2.23 8.17
C ILE A 86 -3.75 -3.31 9.01
N ILE A 87 -4.51 -4.35 9.33
CA ILE A 87 -4.04 -5.55 10.00
C ILE A 87 -3.69 -6.57 8.93
N LYS A 88 -2.49 -7.17 8.99
CA LYS A 88 -2.03 -8.19 8.03
C LYS A 88 -2.98 -9.42 8.04
N PRO A 89 -3.04 -10.21 6.95
CA PRO A 89 -2.25 -10.14 5.72
C PRO A 89 -2.89 -9.30 4.61
N GLU A 90 -4.19 -9.01 4.68
CA GLU A 90 -4.93 -8.28 3.65
C GLU A 90 -5.76 -7.17 4.27
N GLY A 91 -6.00 -6.11 3.51
CA GLY A 91 -6.90 -5.06 3.93
C GLY A 91 -7.39 -4.20 2.78
N LYS A 92 -8.36 -3.34 3.12
CA LYS A 92 -8.94 -2.38 2.19
C LYS A 92 -8.60 -0.97 2.60
N LEU A 93 -8.31 -0.15 1.62
CA LEU A 93 -8.00 1.25 1.78
C LEU A 93 -8.89 2.08 0.85
N PHE A 94 -9.47 3.15 1.39
CA PHE A 94 -10.32 4.06 0.63
C PHE A 94 -9.49 5.26 0.18
N LEU A 95 -9.49 5.52 -1.12
CA LEU A 95 -8.82 6.67 -1.72
C LEU A 95 -9.82 7.74 -2.08
N THR A 96 -9.48 8.99 -1.79
CA THR A 96 -10.28 10.14 -2.20
C THR A 96 -9.75 10.72 -3.50
N LEU A 97 -10.62 10.91 -4.49
CA LEU A 97 -10.28 11.53 -5.77
C LEU A 97 -9.94 13.01 -5.60
N ARG A 98 -8.78 13.42 -6.11
CA ARG A 98 -8.26 14.79 -6.02
C ARG A 98 -8.94 15.74 -7.01
N THR A 99 -9.19 15.29 -8.24
CA THR A 99 -9.71 16.15 -9.32
C THR A 99 -11.16 15.81 -9.69
N ARG A 100 -11.88 16.81 -10.23
CA ARG A 100 -13.25 16.71 -10.74
C ARG A 100 -13.32 16.23 -12.20
N THR A 101 -12.16 15.99 -12.83
CA THR A 101 -12.09 15.64 -14.25
C THR A 101 -12.87 14.36 -14.49
N ARG A 102 -13.65 14.34 -15.58
CA ARG A 102 -14.54 13.24 -15.93
C ARG A 102 -13.70 11.96 -16.07
N ILE A 103 -13.90 11.00 -15.18
CA ILE A 103 -13.37 9.64 -15.30
C ILE A 103 -14.06 8.88 -16.46
N HIS A 104 -15.01 9.51 -17.15
CA HIS A 104 -15.61 8.97 -18.38
C HIS A 104 -14.56 8.89 -19.49
N GLY A 105 -14.12 7.67 -19.80
CA GLY A 105 -13.17 7.38 -20.88
C GLY A 105 -11.72 7.19 -20.43
N LEU A 106 -11.41 7.44 -19.15
CA LEU A 106 -10.18 6.93 -18.55
C LEU A 106 -10.36 5.43 -18.37
N THR A 107 -9.95 4.65 -19.36
CA THR A 107 -9.36 3.35 -19.08
C THR A 107 -8.37 3.63 -17.95
N LEU A 108 -8.65 3.17 -16.72
CA LEU A 108 -7.78 3.37 -15.56
C LEU A 108 -6.49 2.59 -15.80
N ILE A 109 -5.63 3.06 -16.69
CA ILE A 109 -4.24 2.69 -16.76
C ILE A 109 -3.56 3.56 -15.71
N ALA A 110 -3.87 3.25 -14.46
CA ALA A 110 -3.48 4.04 -13.31
C ALA A 110 -2.56 3.17 -12.46
N GLY A 111 -1.34 3.64 -12.24
CA GLY A 111 -0.41 3.02 -11.30
C GLY A 111 -0.83 3.34 -9.87
N ALA A 112 -0.75 2.36 -8.98
CA ALA A 112 -0.94 2.57 -7.55
C ALA A 112 0.39 2.36 -6.83
N LYS A 113 0.85 3.38 -6.10
CA LYS A 113 2.04 3.30 -5.24
C LYS A 113 1.59 3.30 -3.79
N CYS A 114 1.97 2.26 -3.05
CA CYS A 114 1.68 2.16 -1.63
C CYS A 114 2.96 2.05 -0.81
N SER A 115 2.97 2.68 0.36
CA SER A 115 3.99 2.53 1.39
C SER A 115 3.36 2.03 2.68
N SER A 116 4.18 1.40 3.52
CA SER A 116 3.77 0.78 4.78
C SER A 116 4.73 1.18 5.87
N ASP A 117 4.20 1.70 6.97
CA ASP A 117 4.96 1.99 8.18
C ASP A 117 4.46 1.05 9.31
N PRO A 118 5.30 0.17 9.86
CA PRO A 118 4.89 -0.79 10.90
C PRO A 118 4.65 -0.09 12.25
N TYR A 119 3.45 -0.28 12.81
CA TYR A 119 3.07 0.26 14.12
C TYR A 119 3.13 -0.82 15.21
#